data_AF-A0A1Q5PNB7-F1
#
_entry.id   AF-A0A1Q5PNB7-F1
#
_cell.length_a   1.000
_cell.length_b   1.000
_cell.length_c   1.000
_cell.angle_alpha   90.00
_cell.angle_beta   90.00
_cell.angle_gamma   90.00
#
_symmetry.space_group_name_H-M   'P 1'
#
loop_
_entity.id
_entity.type
_entity.pdbx_description
1 polymer ?
#
loop_
_entity_poly.entity_id
_entity_poly.type
_entity_poly.pdbx_seq_one_letter_code
_entity_poly.pdbx_strand_id
1 'polypeptide(L)'
;MANKPQLALEKLINALENHLEIASSDLPLEDLEAAELALRDAFFTYDDVLFTAYEVELPFDMITDDDDLDEDDDDLDDVVLLDDEDDEDDEDEEDNDEDYFLIDEDDEDDDED
;
A
#
# COMPACT_ATOMS: atom_id res chain seq x y z
N MET A 1 20.84 19.85 -20.45
CA MET A 1 19.42 19.49 -20.57
C MET A 1 18.99 19.13 -19.17
N ALA A 2 18.29 20.03 -18.47
CA ALA A 2 17.76 19.70 -17.15
C ALA A 2 16.65 18.68 -17.37
N ASN A 3 16.93 17.40 -17.09
CA ASN A 3 15.90 16.38 -16.98
C ASN A 3 14.96 16.86 -15.90
N LYS A 4 13.74 17.25 -16.28
CA LYS A 4 12.80 17.78 -15.31
C LYS A 4 12.39 16.60 -14.43
N PRO A 5 12.52 16.68 -13.10
CA PRO A 5 12.06 15.62 -12.20
C PRO A 5 10.59 15.26 -12.45
N GLN A 6 9.78 16.22 -12.88
CA GLN A 6 8.40 16.01 -13.33
C GLN A 6 8.28 15.02 -14.50
N LEU A 7 9.16 15.10 -15.50
CA LEU A 7 9.13 14.20 -16.66
C LEU A 7 9.59 12.79 -16.28
N ALA A 8 10.59 12.68 -15.39
CA ALA A 8 11.05 11.39 -14.89
C ALA A 8 9.97 10.72 -14.01
N LEU A 9 9.27 11.51 -13.18
CA LEU A 9 8.12 11.04 -12.41
C LEU A 9 6.98 10.57 -13.33
N GLU A 10 6.63 11.34 -14.37
CA GLU A 10 5.62 10.91 -15.34
C GLU A 10 6.00 9.60 -16.01
N LYS A 11 7.29 9.40 -16.35
CA LYS A 11 7.76 8.12 -16.90
C LYS A 11 7.60 6.97 -15.91
N LEU A 12 7.95 7.18 -14.63
CA LEU A 12 7.79 6.18 -13.58
C LEU A 12 6.32 5.78 -13.41
N ILE A 13 5.41 6.75 -13.37
CA ILE A 13 3.97 6.51 -13.27
C ILE A 13 3.48 5.70 -14.48
N ASN A 14 3.84 6.08 -15.70
CA ASN A 14 3.42 5.33 -16.90
C ASN A 14 3.98 3.89 -16.89
N ALA A 15 5.19 3.67 -16.38
CA ALA A 15 5.77 2.34 -16.27
C ALA A 15 5.03 1.48 -15.23
N LEU A 16 4.64 2.08 -14.08
CA LEU A 16 3.79 1.42 -13.08
C LEU A 16 2.42 1.03 -13.65
N GLU A 17 1.79 1.93 -14.40
CA GLU A 17 0.50 1.67 -15.05
C GLU A 17 0.61 0.52 -16.06
N ASN A 18 1.66 0.52 -16.89
CA ASN A 18 1.91 -0.55 -17.85
C ASN A 18 2.21 -1.89 -17.18
N HIS A 19 3.01 -1.89 -16.10
CA HIS A 19 3.27 -3.10 -15.31
C HIS A 19 1.97 -3.63 -14.69
N LEU A 20 1.13 -2.77 -14.14
CA LEU A 20 -0.19 -3.17 -13.61
C LEU A 20 -1.12 -3.71 -14.72
N GLU A 21 -1.14 -3.08 -15.88
CA GLU A 21 -1.93 -3.55 -17.04
C GLU A 21 -1.51 -4.96 -17.45
N ILE A 22 -0.20 -5.23 -17.53
CA ILE A 22 0.33 -6.54 -17.93
C ILE A 22 0.15 -7.57 -16.82
N ALA A 23 0.40 -7.21 -15.56
CA ALA A 23 0.23 -8.09 -14.40
C ALA A 23 -1.24 -8.47 -14.16
N SER A 24 -2.17 -7.55 -14.46
CA SER A 24 -3.62 -7.83 -14.39
C SER A 24 -4.15 -8.54 -15.64
N SER A 25 -3.37 -8.60 -16.71
CA SER A 25 -3.70 -9.33 -17.92
C SER A 25 -3.21 -10.77 -17.85
N ASP A 26 -3.87 -11.67 -18.57
CA ASP A 26 -3.44 -13.07 -18.74
C ASP A 26 -2.35 -13.18 -19.84
N LEU A 27 -1.46 -12.17 -19.89
CA LEU A 27 -0.38 -12.06 -20.87
C LEU A 27 0.79 -12.99 -20.49
N PRO A 28 1.63 -13.39 -21.46
CA PRO A 28 2.77 -14.26 -21.18
C PRO A 28 3.78 -13.58 -20.23
N LEU A 29 4.46 -14.38 -19.42
CA LEU A 29 5.47 -13.92 -18.45
C LEU A 29 6.60 -13.09 -19.08
N GLU A 30 6.91 -13.28 -20.37
CA GLU A 30 7.91 -12.50 -21.10
C GLU A 30 7.53 -11.01 -21.22
N ASP A 31 6.23 -10.71 -21.37
CA ASP A 31 5.75 -9.33 -21.42
C ASP A 31 5.80 -8.68 -20.03
N LEU A 32 5.61 -9.48 -18.98
CA LEU A 32 5.71 -9.03 -17.59
C LEU A 32 7.15 -8.67 -17.22
N GLU A 33 8.12 -9.53 -17.56
CA GLU A 33 9.55 -9.28 -17.33
C GLU A 33 10.02 -8.02 -18.07
N ALA A 34 9.55 -7.80 -19.31
CA ALA A 34 9.85 -6.58 -20.06
C ALA A 34 9.27 -5.32 -19.40
N ALA A 35 8.06 -5.42 -18.86
CA ALA A 35 7.42 -4.31 -18.13
C ALA A 35 8.12 -4.01 -16.80
N GLU A 36 8.53 -5.04 -16.08
CA GLU A 36 9.30 -4.94 -14.85
C GLU A 36 10.66 -4.27 -15.10
N LEU A 37 11.40 -4.70 -16.13
CA LEU A 37 12.65 -4.06 -16.52
C LEU A 37 12.47 -2.59 -16.88
N ALA A 38 11.40 -2.24 -17.59
CA ALA A 38 11.08 -0.85 -17.93
C ALA A 38 10.72 -0.02 -16.69
N LEU A 39 10.01 -0.61 -15.73
CA LEU A 39 9.69 0.01 -14.45
C LEU A 39 10.96 0.29 -13.64
N ARG A 40 11.86 -0.69 -13.56
CA ARG A 40 13.14 -0.56 -12.87
C ARG A 40 14.03 0.53 -13.46
N ASP A 41 14.15 0.59 -14.79
CA ASP A 41 14.90 1.67 -15.48
C ASP A 41 14.29 3.05 -15.21
N ALA A 42 12.96 3.16 -15.21
CA ALA A 42 12.27 4.40 -14.90
C ALA A 42 12.46 4.84 -13.43
N PHE A 43 12.52 3.88 -12.51
CA PHE A 43 12.79 4.12 -11.09
C PHE A 43 14.19 4.74 -10.89
N PHE A 44 15.25 4.06 -11.37
CA PHE A 44 16.63 4.59 -11.27
C PHE A 44 16.80 5.94 -11.97
N THR A 45 16.13 6.12 -13.11
CA THR A 45 16.14 7.42 -13.81
C THR A 45 15.49 8.51 -12.96
N TYR A 46 14.40 8.20 -12.24
CA TYR A 46 13.73 9.17 -11.37
C TYR A 46 14.59 9.53 -10.17
N ASP A 47 15.18 8.53 -9.50
CA ASP A 47 16.07 8.74 -8.35
C ASP A 47 17.31 9.57 -8.73
N ASP A 48 18.04 9.22 -9.80
CA ASP A 48 19.20 9.99 -10.28
C ASP A 48 18.83 11.45 -10.64
N VAL A 49 17.66 11.66 -11.24
CA VAL A 49 17.17 13.00 -11.58
C VAL A 49 16.76 13.77 -10.32
N LEU A 50 16.17 13.11 -9.33
CA LEU A 50 15.79 13.70 -8.05
C LEU A 50 17.05 14.13 -7.27
N PHE A 51 18.04 13.25 -7.22
CA PHE A 51 19.35 13.53 -6.62
C PHE A 51 20.08 14.67 -7.34
N THR A 52 20.12 14.65 -8.67
CA THR A 52 20.76 15.73 -9.44
C THR A 52 20.05 17.08 -9.28
N ALA A 53 18.73 17.09 -9.13
CA ALA A 53 17.95 18.32 -9.06
C ALA A 53 17.88 18.92 -7.65
N TYR A 54 17.81 18.08 -6.62
CA TYR A 54 17.54 18.48 -5.24
C TYR A 54 18.55 17.95 -4.22
N GLU A 55 19.50 17.09 -4.63
CA GLU A 55 20.41 16.37 -3.73
C GLU A 55 19.66 15.54 -2.68
N VAL A 56 18.50 15.00 -3.07
CA VAL A 56 17.62 14.16 -2.26
C VAL A 56 17.46 12.81 -2.95
N GLU A 57 17.67 11.75 -2.19
CA GLU A 57 17.47 10.35 -2.57
C GLU A 57 16.08 9.89 -2.10
N LEU A 58 15.55 8.84 -2.74
CA LEU A 58 14.31 8.23 -2.27
C LEU A 58 14.51 7.53 -0.92
N PRO A 59 13.47 7.51 -0.05
CA PRO A 59 13.54 6.86 1.25
C PRO A 59 13.50 5.32 1.16
N PHE A 60 13.47 4.77 -0.05
CA PHE A 60 13.50 3.34 -0.34
C PHE A 60 14.30 3.13 -1.63
N ASP A 61 15.04 2.03 -1.69
CA ASP A 61 15.77 1.61 -2.88
C ASP A 61 15.20 0.30 -3.43
N MET A 62 15.49 0.00 -4.68
CA MET A 62 15.04 -1.21 -5.34
C MET A 62 16.02 -2.34 -5.05
N ILE A 63 15.54 -3.41 -4.44
CA ILE A 63 16.34 -4.63 -4.27
C ILE A 63 16.58 -5.23 -5.65
N THR A 64 17.82 -5.19 -6.14
CA THR A 64 18.20 -5.89 -7.36
C THR A 64 18.99 -7.15 -7.05
N ASP A 65 18.89 -8.17 -7.91
CA ASP A 65 19.67 -9.41 -7.76
C ASP A 65 21.21 -9.21 -7.79
N ASP A 66 21.68 -7.99 -8.12
CA ASP A 66 23.10 -7.61 -8.14
C ASP A 66 23.53 -6.84 -6.87
N ASP A 67 22.58 -6.47 -6.01
CA ASP A 67 22.85 -5.98 -4.67
C ASP A 67 23.04 -7.21 -3.78
N ASP A 68 24.28 -7.68 -3.68
CA ASP A 68 24.73 -8.50 -2.55
C ASP A 68 24.35 -7.72 -1.28
N LEU A 69 23.20 -8.08 -0.68
CA LEU A 69 22.69 -7.51 0.55
C LEU A 69 23.82 -7.58 1.60
N ASP A 70 24.57 -6.48 1.77
CA ASP A 70 25.37 -6.27 2.96
C ASP A 70 24.34 -6.17 4.10
N GLU A 71 24.08 -7.31 4.75
CA GLU A 71 23.22 -7.54 5.91
C GLU A 71 23.72 -6.73 7.14
N ASP A 72 23.89 -5.42 7.00
CA ASP A 72 24.39 -4.53 8.06
C ASP A 72 23.54 -3.24 8.17
N ASP A 73 22.29 -3.25 7.65
CA ASP A 73 21.27 -2.24 7.92
C ASP A 73 20.16 -2.82 8.81
N ASP A 74 20.50 -3.05 10.07
CA ASP A 74 19.63 -3.49 11.18
C ASP A 74 18.60 -2.41 11.61
N ASP A 75 18.05 -1.62 10.70
CA ASP A 75 17.01 -0.59 11.00
C ASP A 75 15.64 -0.94 10.37
N LEU A 76 15.42 -2.20 9.98
CA LEU A 76 14.13 -2.75 9.49
C LEU A 76 13.17 -3.22 10.60
N ASP A 77 13.28 -2.65 11.80
CA ASP A 77 12.51 -3.04 12.99
C ASP A 77 11.05 -2.50 13.03
N ASP A 78 10.57 -1.80 11.98
CA ASP A 78 9.21 -1.20 11.97
C ASP A 78 8.36 -1.52 10.72
N VAL A 79 8.73 -2.54 9.93
CA VAL A 79 7.78 -3.10 8.95
C VAL A 79 6.84 -4.04 9.71
N VAL A 80 5.85 -3.45 10.37
CA VAL A 80 4.68 -4.18 10.84
C VAL A 80 3.95 -4.68 9.59
N LEU A 81 4.24 -5.92 9.21
CA LEU A 81 3.36 -6.70 8.36
C LEU A 81 2.02 -6.70 9.09
N LEU A 82 1.05 -5.97 8.56
CA LEU A 82 -0.34 -6.06 8.99
C LEU A 82 -0.79 -7.48 8.65
N ASP A 83 -0.58 -8.38 9.58
CA ASP A 83 -1.09 -9.74 9.59
C ASP A 83 -2.60 -9.63 9.85
N ASP A 84 -3.33 -9.56 8.75
CA ASP A 84 -4.78 -9.56 8.68
C ASP A 84 -5.27 -11.03 8.75
N GLU A 85 -5.01 -11.70 9.89
CA GLU A 85 -5.57 -13.02 10.19
C GLU A 85 -6.53 -12.91 11.38
N ASP A 86 -7.74 -12.49 11.03
CA ASP A 86 -9.04 -13.06 11.46
C ASP A 86 -8.90 -14.34 12.33
N ASP A 87 -9.00 -14.19 13.66
CA ASP A 87 -9.25 -15.30 14.57
C ASP A 87 -10.60 -15.06 15.26
N GLU A 88 -11.57 -15.82 14.79
CA GLU A 88 -12.96 -15.90 15.22
C GLU A 88 -13.03 -16.24 16.72
N ASP A 89 -13.29 -15.25 17.57
CA ASP A 89 -13.55 -15.45 19.01
C ASP A 89 -15.00 -15.96 19.17
N ASP A 90 -15.17 -17.26 18.93
CA ASP A 90 -16.38 -18.04 19.23
C ASP A 90 -16.24 -18.63 20.65
N GLU A 91 -17.37 -18.66 21.38
CA GLU A 91 -17.60 -19.19 22.74
C GLU A 91 -17.24 -18.22 23.90
N ASP A 92 -18.15 -17.70 24.73
CA ASP A 92 -19.11 -18.44 25.55
C ASP A 92 -20.28 -17.56 26.04
N GLU A 93 -21.47 -18.18 26.12
CA GLU A 93 -22.69 -17.65 26.75
C GLU A 93 -22.47 -17.35 28.24
N GLU A 94 -22.47 -16.07 28.65
CA GLU A 94 -22.77 -15.70 30.04
C GLU A 94 -24.19 -15.13 30.12
N ASP A 95 -25.10 -15.96 30.64
CA ASP A 95 -26.38 -15.58 31.26
C ASP A 95 -26.15 -14.38 32.20
N ASN A 96 -26.41 -13.17 31.72
CA ASN A 96 -26.62 -12.01 32.60
C ASN A 96 -28.11 -11.70 32.64
N ASP A 97 -28.80 -12.42 33.52
CA ASP A 97 -30.08 -12.02 34.12
C ASP A 97 -29.88 -10.68 34.86
N GLU A 98 -29.89 -9.57 34.14
CA GLU A 98 -30.02 -8.23 34.72
C GLU A 98 -31.21 -7.50 34.08
N ASP A 99 -32.35 -7.72 34.73
CA ASP A 99 -33.59 -6.92 34.71
C ASP A 99 -33.35 -5.45 34.30
N TYR A 100 -33.39 -5.17 33.00
CA TYR A 100 -33.63 -3.81 32.51
C TYR A 100 -35.11 -3.51 32.67
N PHE A 101 -35.41 -2.92 33.82
CA PHE A 101 -36.65 -2.25 34.18
C PHE A 101 -37.22 -1.49 32.97
N LEU A 102 -38.36 -1.97 32.46
CA LEU A 102 -39.17 -1.26 31.49
C LEU A 102 -39.59 0.07 32.12
N ILE A 103 -38.95 1.16 31.72
CA ILE A 103 -39.58 2.47 31.80
C ILE A 103 -40.53 2.51 30.60
N ASP A 104 -41.80 2.17 30.88
CA ASP A 104 -42.95 2.74 30.19
C ASP A 104 -42.78 4.27 30.30
N GLU A 105 -42.18 4.90 29.28
CA GLU A 105 -42.58 6.26 28.97
C GLU A 105 -43.79 6.14 28.08
N ASP A 106 -44.94 6.19 28.78
CA ASP A 106 -46.28 6.42 28.28
C ASP A 106 -46.29 7.17 26.95
N ASP A 107 -47.00 6.57 26.02
CA ASP A 107 -47.80 7.22 24.98
C ASP A 107 -48.22 8.65 25.35
N GLU A 108 -47.68 9.63 24.64
CA GLU A 108 -48.40 10.86 24.32
C GLU A 108 -48.33 11.08 22.80
N ASP A 109 -49.00 10.18 22.06
CA ASP A 109 -49.72 10.59 20.86
C ASP A 109 -50.99 11.32 21.33
N ASP A 110 -51.03 12.65 21.20
CA ASP A 110 -52.30 13.34 20.99
C ASP A 110 -52.09 14.44 19.94
N ASP A 111 -52.54 14.10 18.73
CA ASP A 111 -52.99 15.04 17.72
C ASP A 111 -53.90 16.10 18.36
N GLU A 112 -53.75 17.40 18.05
CA GLU A 112 -54.91 18.28 17.78
C GLU A 112 -54.51 19.70 17.30
N ASP A 113 -55.13 20.08 16.17
CA ASP A 113 -55.37 21.39 15.51
C ASP A 113 -54.27 22.18 14.77
#